data_AF-A0A348MKZ1-F1
#
_entry.id   AF-A0A348MKZ1-F1
#
_cell.length_a   1.000
_cell.length_b   1.000
_cell.length_c   1.000
_cell.angle_alpha   90.00
_cell.angle_beta   90.00
_cell.angle_gamma   90.00
#
_symmetry.space_group_name_H-M   'P 1'
#
loop_
_entity.id
_entity.type
_entity.pdbx_description
1 polymer ?
#
loop_
_entity_poly.entity_id
_entity_poly.type
_entity_poly.pdbx_seq_one_letter_code
_entity_poly.pdbx_strand_id
1 'polypeptide(L)'
;MERRIDKLNWRDIKKLKKSCDLALLPIGTLEAHSITSNGTDTIIPEYICEKIAEKLNGLIYPPVHYSITSSLLPYPGSVTLKDETFEKLIFDIALSIKKDKFKYLVIINGHGGNNKVLSDLKKRIFLETGMFVIIIHWWVVGYPLCRKVFGKDGGHGGVDETAMV
;
A
#
# COMPACT_ATOMS: atom_id res chain seq x y z
N MET A 1 17.18 -12.06 -0.45
CA MET A 1 17.63 -11.31 -1.67
C MET A 1 16.86 -10.01 -1.74
N GLU A 2 17.46 -8.90 -2.20
CA GLU A 2 16.75 -7.62 -2.34
C GLU A 2 15.52 -7.79 -3.26
N ARG A 3 14.38 -7.23 -2.83
CA ARG A 3 13.07 -7.31 -3.51
C ARG A 3 12.51 -5.94 -3.91
N ARG A 4 13.10 -4.85 -3.41
CA ARG A 4 12.71 -3.48 -3.74
C ARG A 4 13.22 -3.10 -5.13
N ILE A 5 12.29 -2.76 -6.01
CA ILE A 5 12.60 -2.49 -7.42
C ILE A 5 13.46 -1.23 -7.59
N ASP A 6 13.30 -0.24 -6.71
CA ASP A 6 14.08 1.01 -6.64
C ASP A 6 15.54 0.80 -6.18
N LYS A 7 15.85 -0.35 -5.60
CA LYS A 7 17.21 -0.73 -5.17
C LYS A 7 17.89 -1.71 -6.13
N LEU A 8 17.20 -2.10 -7.21
CA LEU A 8 17.69 -3.04 -8.21
C LEU A 8 17.91 -2.32 -9.54
N ASN A 9 18.92 -2.75 -10.29
CA ASN A 9 19.05 -2.32 -11.68
C ASN A 9 18.08 -3.10 -12.58
N TRP A 10 17.75 -2.53 -13.75
CA TRP A 10 16.78 -3.11 -14.70
C TRP A 10 17.14 -4.52 -15.18
N ARG A 11 18.43 -4.90 -15.20
CA ARG A 11 18.85 -6.25 -15.63
C ARG A 11 18.52 -7.29 -14.57
N ASP A 12 18.66 -6.96 -13.29
CA ASP A 12 18.33 -7.87 -12.19
C ASP A 12 16.80 -8.01 -12.05
N ILE A 13 16.06 -6.92 -12.23
CA ILE A 13 14.59 -6.96 -12.33
C ILE A 13 14.16 -7.91 -13.46
N LYS A 14 14.76 -7.79 -14.66
CA LYS A 14 14.47 -8.67 -15.80
C LYS A 14 14.76 -10.15 -15.50
N LYS A 15 15.76 -10.46 -14.67
CA LYS A 15 16.05 -11.86 -14.25
C LYS A 15 15.00 -12.36 -13.26
N LEU A 16 14.69 -11.58 -12.22
CA LEU A 16 13.71 -11.95 -11.19
C LEU A 16 12.32 -12.17 -11.77
N LYS A 17 11.93 -11.31 -12.72
CA LYS A 17 10.69 -11.39 -13.50
C LYS A 17 10.46 -12.71 -14.23
N LYS A 18 11.48 -13.55 -14.43
CA LYS A 18 11.32 -14.88 -15.05
C LYS A 18 10.55 -15.87 -14.16
N SER A 19 10.59 -15.67 -12.85
CA SER A 19 9.91 -16.52 -11.86
C SER A 19 9.00 -15.74 -10.91
N CYS A 20 8.96 -14.41 -11.02
CA CYS A 20 8.16 -13.51 -10.19
C CYS A 20 7.06 -12.84 -11.01
N ASP A 21 5.81 -13.16 -10.67
CA ASP A 21 4.59 -12.61 -11.30
C ASP A 21 3.79 -11.68 -10.35
N LEU A 22 4.30 -11.43 -9.14
CA LEU A 22 3.64 -10.65 -8.08
C LEU A 22 4.34 -9.29 -7.86
N ALA A 23 3.58 -8.22 -8.00
CA ALA A 23 3.97 -6.88 -7.58
C ALA A 23 3.29 -6.53 -6.24
N LEU A 24 4.06 -5.95 -5.31
CA LEU A 24 3.60 -5.41 -4.05
C LEU A 24 3.68 -3.89 -4.13
N LEU A 25 2.58 -3.19 -3.84
CA LEU A 25 2.52 -1.73 -3.82
C LEU A 25 2.03 -1.26 -2.45
N PRO A 26 2.92 -0.72 -1.59
CA PRO A 26 2.49 -0.03 -0.38
C PRO A 26 1.86 1.31 -0.74
N ILE A 27 0.71 1.62 -0.14
CA ILE A 27 0.02 2.91 -0.30
C ILE A 27 -0.32 3.44 1.08
N GLY A 28 0.09 4.67 1.37
CA GLY A 28 -0.30 5.41 2.55
C GLY A 28 -0.84 6.79 2.21
N THR A 29 -0.80 7.68 3.20
CA THR A 29 -0.96 9.14 3.04
C THR A 29 -0.01 9.85 4.00
N LEU A 30 -0.08 11.18 4.02
CA LEU A 30 0.55 12.01 5.03
C LEU A 30 -0.55 12.73 5.82
N GLU A 31 -0.76 12.31 7.07
CA GLU A 31 -1.76 12.90 7.96
C GLU A 31 -1.36 12.79 9.44
N ALA A 32 -1.87 13.67 10.29
CA ALA A 32 -1.57 13.66 11.72
C ALA A 32 -2.03 12.35 12.38
N HIS A 33 -1.17 11.77 13.23
CA HIS A 33 -1.41 10.48 13.90
C HIS A 33 -1.12 10.57 15.42
N SER A 34 -1.90 11.34 16.16
CA SER A 34 -1.72 11.49 17.61
C SER A 34 -0.26 11.81 17.99
N ILE A 35 0.42 10.92 18.73
CA ILE A 35 1.81 11.08 19.17
C ILE A 35 2.85 10.47 18.20
N THR A 36 2.42 9.80 17.12
CA THR A 36 3.32 9.13 16.17
C THR A 36 3.56 9.98 14.92
N SER A 37 4.38 9.46 14.00
CA SER A 37 4.76 10.20 12.79
C SER A 37 3.59 10.37 11.83
N ASN A 38 3.54 11.50 11.11
CA ASN A 38 2.52 11.72 10.07
C ASN A 38 2.62 10.72 8.89
N GLY A 39 3.74 10.01 8.78
CA GLY A 39 3.98 8.99 7.76
C GLY A 39 3.56 7.58 8.17
N THR A 40 2.87 7.41 9.31
CA THR A 40 2.42 6.12 9.85
C THR A 40 1.75 5.26 8.78
N ASP A 41 0.84 5.86 8.01
CA ASP A 41 0.11 5.20 6.92
C ASP A 41 0.98 4.69 5.78
N THR A 42 2.22 5.18 5.62
CA THR A 42 3.16 4.67 4.62
C THR A 42 4.17 3.69 5.24
N ILE A 43 4.69 4.02 6.43
CA ILE A 43 5.69 3.22 7.14
C ILE A 43 5.20 1.80 7.36
N ILE A 44 3.96 1.65 7.84
CA ILE A 44 3.41 0.34 8.19
C ILE A 44 3.22 -0.56 6.94
N PRO A 45 2.53 -0.13 5.86
CA PRO A 45 2.43 -0.93 4.64
C PRO A 45 3.77 -1.27 4.00
N GLU A 46 4.73 -0.35 3.98
CA GLU A 46 6.06 -0.58 3.44
C GLU A 46 6.78 -1.67 4.23
N TYR A 47 6.77 -1.57 5.56
CA TYR A 47 7.34 -2.60 6.44
C TYR A 47 6.69 -3.97 6.22
N ILE A 48 5.35 -4.03 6.09
CA ILE A 48 4.64 -5.28 5.83
C ILE A 48 5.07 -5.88 4.48
N CYS A 49 5.15 -5.07 3.42
CA CYS A 49 5.66 -5.50 2.11
C CYS A 49 7.06 -6.11 2.22
N GLU A 50 7.97 -5.48 2.97
CA GLU A 50 9.33 -5.99 3.20
C GLU A 50 9.33 -7.35 3.93
N LYS A 51 8.42 -7.57 4.88
CA LYS A 51 8.33 -8.85 5.61
C LYS A 51 7.72 -10.00 4.80
N ILE A 52 6.92 -9.72 3.78
CA ILE A 52 6.22 -10.77 3.01
C ILE A 52 6.82 -11.01 1.62
N ALA A 53 7.57 -10.06 1.05
CA ALA A 53 8.01 -10.12 -0.35
C ALA A 53 8.83 -11.36 -0.68
N GLU A 54 9.79 -11.75 0.17
CA GLU A 54 10.62 -12.93 -0.11
C GLU A 54 9.81 -14.23 -0.05
N LYS A 55 8.90 -14.35 0.93
CA LYS A 55 8.03 -15.53 1.10
C LYS A 55 7.04 -15.70 -0.04
N LEU A 56 6.52 -14.58 -0.57
CA LEU A 56 5.57 -14.57 -1.68
C LEU A 56 6.26 -14.55 -3.05
N ASN A 57 7.61 -14.51 -3.08
CA ASN A 57 8.39 -14.26 -4.28
C ASN A 57 7.87 -13.03 -5.08
N GLY A 58 7.59 -11.93 -4.37
CA GLY A 58 7.12 -10.67 -4.93
C GLY A 58 8.21 -9.61 -5.04
N LEU A 59 7.95 -8.60 -5.87
CA LEU A 59 8.76 -7.39 -5.98
C LEU A 59 8.01 -6.18 -5.43
N ILE A 60 8.69 -5.38 -4.62
CA ILE A 60 8.12 -4.21 -3.94
C ILE A 60 8.36 -2.99 -4.83
N TYR A 61 7.27 -2.33 -5.22
CA TYR A 61 7.31 -1.01 -5.85
C TYR A 61 7.42 0.08 -4.78
N PRO A 62 7.97 1.26 -5.12
CA PRO A 62 8.05 2.36 -4.17
C PRO A 62 6.68 2.72 -3.60
N PRO A 63 6.61 3.09 -2.31
CA PRO A 63 5.35 3.48 -1.70
C PRO A 63 4.74 4.72 -2.34
N VAL A 64 3.41 4.77 -2.35
CA VAL A 64 2.66 6.00 -2.62
C VAL A 64 2.48 6.73 -1.29
N HIS A 65 3.17 7.87 -1.15
CA HIS A 65 3.20 8.66 0.09
C HIS A 65 2.03 9.64 0.26
N TYR A 66 1.31 9.94 -0.82
CA TYR A 66 0.21 10.92 -0.81
C TYR A 66 -1.05 10.30 -1.38
N SER A 67 -2.16 10.42 -0.65
CA SER A 67 -3.47 9.97 -1.11
C SER A 67 -4.58 10.88 -0.59
N ILE A 68 -5.77 10.34 -0.34
CA ILE A 68 -6.96 11.09 0.08
C ILE A 68 -6.96 11.22 1.60
N THR A 69 -6.64 12.41 2.10
CA THR A 69 -6.77 12.79 3.51
C THR A 69 -8.02 13.64 3.69
N SER A 70 -8.88 13.29 4.66
CA SER A 70 -10.19 13.93 4.88
C SER A 70 -10.26 14.69 6.20
N SER A 71 -10.76 14.09 7.28
CA SER A 71 -10.97 14.72 8.59
C SER A 71 -9.69 15.24 9.23
N LEU A 72 -8.53 14.75 8.80
CA LEU A 72 -7.22 15.09 9.36
C LEU A 72 -6.47 16.15 8.53
N LEU A 73 -7.09 16.63 7.44
CA LEU A 73 -6.52 17.70 6.61
C LEU A 73 -6.24 19.02 7.37
N PRO A 74 -7.05 19.45 8.37
CA PRO A 74 -6.76 20.69 9.11
C PRO A 74 -5.48 20.66 9.96
N TYR A 75 -4.87 19.50 10.18
CA TYR A 75 -3.69 19.37 11.03
C TYR A 75 -2.38 19.66 10.26
N PRO A 76 -1.37 20.28 10.91
CA PRO A 76 -0.12 20.63 10.26
C PRO A 76 0.60 19.43 9.60
N GLY A 77 1.03 19.62 8.37
CA GLY A 77 1.75 18.60 7.59
C GLY A 77 0.85 17.61 6.86
N SER A 78 -0.47 17.61 7.10
CA SER A 78 -1.41 16.80 6.32
C SER A 78 -1.47 17.28 4.87
N VAL A 79 -1.47 16.33 3.94
CA VAL A 79 -1.59 16.59 2.50
C VAL A 79 -2.71 15.72 1.95
N THR A 80 -3.51 16.27 1.03
CA THR A 80 -4.56 15.51 0.35
C THR A 80 -4.45 15.67 -1.16
N LEU A 81 -4.66 14.58 -1.87
CA LEU A 81 -4.96 14.58 -3.29
C LEU A 81 -6.48 14.60 -3.50
N LYS A 82 -6.92 15.17 -4.61
CA LYS A 82 -8.29 14.95 -5.09
C LYS A 82 -8.46 13.47 -5.44
N ASP A 83 -9.66 12.94 -5.24
CA ASP A 83 -10.02 11.57 -5.58
C ASP A 83 -9.62 11.21 -7.02
N GLU A 84 -9.89 12.09 -8.00
CA GLU A 84 -9.55 11.81 -9.41
C GLU A 84 -8.04 11.82 -9.67
N THR A 85 -7.28 12.61 -8.91
CA THR A 85 -5.81 12.63 -9.01
C THR A 85 -5.23 11.34 -8.45
N PHE A 86 -5.71 10.91 -7.29
CA PHE A 86 -5.31 9.65 -6.68
C PHE A 86 -5.72 8.46 -7.57
N GLU A 87 -6.94 8.47 -8.12
CA GLU A 87 -7.41 7.44 -9.04
C GLU A 87 -6.48 7.31 -10.25
N LYS A 88 -6.20 8.42 -10.95
CA LYS A 88 -5.34 8.43 -12.14
C LYS A 88 -3.92 7.97 -11.81
N LEU A 89 -3.36 8.43 -10.69
CA LEU A 89 -2.03 8.02 -10.24
C LEU A 89 -1.92 6.50 -10.07
N ILE A 90 -2.84 5.91 -9.30
CA ILE A 90 -2.80 4.46 -9.04
C ILE A 90 -3.08 3.67 -10.31
N PHE A 91 -3.98 4.16 -11.17
CA PHE A 91 -4.27 3.54 -12.45
C PHE A 91 -3.03 3.52 -13.36
N ASP A 92 -2.33 4.64 -13.52
CA ASP A 92 -1.12 4.74 -14.35
C ASP A 92 0.03 3.87 -13.83
N ILE A 93 0.19 3.78 -12.50
CA ILE A 93 1.11 2.85 -11.86
C ILE A 93 0.74 1.41 -12.21
N ALA A 94 -0.52 1.02 -12.04
CA ALA A 94 -0.99 -0.34 -12.32
C ALA A 94 -0.81 -0.72 -13.80
N LEU A 95 -1.10 0.18 -14.74
CA LEU A 95 -0.85 -0.03 -16.16
C LEU A 95 0.65 -0.21 -16.46
N SER A 96 1.51 0.55 -15.79
CA SER A 96 2.97 0.43 -15.94
C SER A 96 3.47 -0.91 -15.41
N ILE A 97 3.00 -1.34 -14.23
CA ILE A 97 3.26 -2.67 -13.67
C ILE A 97 2.80 -3.77 -14.63
N LYS A 98 1.61 -3.62 -15.23
CA LYS A 98 1.11 -4.60 -16.20
C LYS A 98 1.99 -4.69 -17.45
N LYS A 99 2.54 -3.59 -17.96
CA LYS A 99 3.44 -3.61 -19.14
C LYS A 99 4.64 -4.53 -18.91
N ASP A 100 5.12 -4.61 -17.67
CA ASP A 100 6.18 -5.54 -17.29
C ASP A 100 5.70 -6.99 -17.15
N LYS A 101 4.42 -7.30 -17.42
CA LYS A 101 3.78 -8.63 -17.38
C LYS A 101 3.61 -9.23 -15.98
N PHE A 102 3.44 -8.42 -14.94
CA PHE A 102 2.96 -8.95 -13.67
C PHE A 102 1.52 -9.46 -13.82
N LYS A 103 1.20 -10.58 -13.15
CA LYS A 103 -0.15 -11.17 -13.14
C LYS A 103 -0.97 -10.68 -11.96
N TYR A 104 -0.30 -10.44 -10.84
CA TYR A 104 -0.90 -10.05 -9.58
C TYR A 104 -0.30 -8.73 -9.10
N LEU A 105 -1.18 -7.79 -8.74
CA LEU A 105 -0.83 -6.59 -7.99
C LEU A 105 -1.50 -6.68 -6.61
N VAL A 106 -0.69 -6.76 -5.56
CA VAL A 106 -1.16 -6.69 -4.18
C VAL A 106 -0.87 -5.29 -3.65
N ILE A 107 -1.92 -4.57 -3.31
CA ILE A 107 -1.86 -3.27 -2.66
C ILE A 107 -1.98 -3.50 -1.15
N ILE A 108 -0.96 -3.11 -0.39
CA ILE A 108 -1.07 -2.99 1.07
C ILE A 108 -1.47 -1.55 1.36
N ASN A 109 -2.73 -1.35 1.72
CA ASN A 109 -3.29 -0.04 1.98
C ASN A 109 -3.14 0.30 3.47
N GLY A 110 -2.55 1.46 3.75
CA GLY A 110 -2.36 2.04 5.08
C GLY A 110 -3.51 2.90 5.56
N HIS A 111 -4.27 3.53 4.65
CA HIS A 111 -5.18 4.61 4.98
C HIS A 111 -6.64 4.33 4.59
N GLY A 112 -7.58 4.61 5.49
CA GLY A 112 -9.01 4.35 5.29
C GLY A 112 -9.67 5.19 4.18
N GLY A 113 -9.23 6.44 3.97
CA GLY A 113 -9.75 7.32 2.92
C GLY A 113 -9.56 6.77 1.51
N ASN A 114 -8.62 5.84 1.31
CA ASN A 114 -8.34 5.24 0.00
C ASN A 114 -9.36 4.17 -0.41
N ASN A 115 -10.16 3.66 0.53
CA ASN A 115 -10.93 2.42 0.34
C ASN A 115 -11.86 2.47 -0.87
N LYS A 116 -12.61 3.58 -1.03
CA LYS A 116 -13.58 3.72 -2.12
C LYS A 116 -12.87 3.69 -3.47
N VAL A 117 -11.89 4.57 -3.68
CA VAL A 117 -11.16 4.69 -4.95
C VAL A 117 -10.43 3.40 -5.30
N LEU A 118 -9.75 2.76 -4.33
CA LEU A 118 -9.06 1.50 -4.58
C LEU A 118 -10.03 0.38 -4.95
N SER A 119 -11.19 0.29 -4.30
CA SER A 119 -12.21 -0.71 -4.62
C SER A 119 -12.73 -0.56 -6.06
N ASP A 120 -13.03 0.67 -6.48
CA ASP A 120 -13.49 0.98 -7.84
C ASP A 120 -12.39 0.65 -8.88
N LEU A 121 -11.14 1.03 -8.59
CA LEU A 121 -9.98 0.77 -9.46
C LEU A 121 -9.67 -0.70 -9.65
N LYS A 122 -9.75 -1.53 -8.60
CA LYS A 122 -9.48 -2.97 -8.70
C LYS A 122 -10.29 -3.62 -9.83
N LYS A 123 -11.58 -3.30 -9.92
CA LYS A 123 -12.46 -3.83 -10.97
C LYS A 123 -12.06 -3.30 -12.34
N ARG A 124 -11.82 -2.00 -12.45
CA ARG A 124 -11.41 -1.35 -13.71
C ARG A 124 -10.11 -1.92 -14.26
N ILE A 125 -9.06 -2.01 -13.44
CA ILE A 125 -7.75 -2.57 -13.83
C ILE A 125 -7.92 -4.00 -14.35
N PHE A 126 -8.70 -4.84 -13.66
CA PHE A 126 -8.92 -6.21 -14.11
C PHE A 126 -9.62 -6.25 -15.48
N LEU A 127 -10.69 -5.47 -15.68
CA LEU A 127 -11.42 -5.44 -16.94
C LEU A 127 -10.57 -4.94 -18.11
N GLU A 128 -9.72 -3.92 -17.88
CA GLU A 128 -8.91 -3.32 -18.95
C GLU A 128 -7.62 -4.11 -19.24
N THR A 129 -7.10 -4.88 -18.27
CA THR A 129 -5.75 -5.46 -18.38
C THR A 129 -5.65 -6.96 -18.12
N GLY A 130 -6.69 -7.57 -17.53
CA GLY A 130 -6.66 -8.93 -17.00
C GLY A 130 -5.69 -9.12 -15.82
N MET A 131 -5.13 -8.06 -15.23
CA MET A 131 -4.31 -8.15 -14.02
C MET A 131 -5.21 -8.31 -12.79
N PHE A 132 -4.91 -9.29 -11.93
CA PHE A 132 -5.63 -9.45 -10.67
C PHE A 132 -5.09 -8.45 -9.65
N VAL A 133 -5.98 -7.61 -9.12
CA VAL A 133 -5.65 -6.66 -8.06
C VAL A 133 -6.25 -7.15 -6.74
N ILE A 134 -5.42 -7.23 -5.70
CA ILE A 134 -5.80 -7.60 -4.34
C ILE A 134 -5.48 -6.41 -3.46
N ILE A 135 -6.45 -5.95 -2.67
CA ILE A 135 -6.27 -4.84 -1.74
C ILE A 135 -6.37 -5.42 -0.34
N ILE A 136 -5.34 -5.18 0.46
CA ILE A 136 -5.26 -5.60 1.85
C ILE A 136 -5.24 -4.33 2.70
N HIS A 137 -6.28 -4.14 3.48
CA HIS A 137 -6.32 -3.17 4.56
C HIS A 137 -5.63 -3.79 5.77
N TRP A 138 -4.39 -3.38 6.07
CA TRP A 138 -3.58 -4.09 7.06
C TRP A 138 -4.25 -4.11 8.44
N TRP A 139 -4.93 -3.03 8.81
CA TRP A 139 -5.63 -2.89 10.08
C TRP A 139 -6.79 -3.89 10.23
N VAL A 140 -7.49 -4.21 9.13
CA VAL A 140 -8.58 -5.22 9.14
C VAL A 140 -8.02 -6.60 9.48
N VAL A 141 -6.87 -6.94 8.92
CA VAL A 141 -6.15 -8.19 9.23
C VAL A 141 -5.57 -8.15 10.66
N GLY A 142 -5.17 -6.96 11.11
CA GLY A 142 -4.61 -6.73 12.44
C GLY A 142 -5.63 -6.76 13.59
N TYR A 143 -6.91 -6.48 13.36
CA TYR A 143 -7.91 -6.37 14.44
C TYR A 143 -7.97 -7.55 15.41
N PRO A 144 -7.98 -8.83 14.96
CA PRO A 144 -7.97 -9.95 15.90
C PRO A 144 -6.73 -9.98 16.78
N LEU A 145 -5.57 -9.59 16.24
CA LEU A 145 -4.32 -9.50 16.98
C LEU A 145 -4.33 -8.34 17.97
N CYS A 146 -4.82 -7.17 17.55
CA CYS A 146 -4.96 -5.99 18.39
C CYS A 146 -5.83 -6.30 19.63
N ARG A 147 -7.00 -6.91 19.44
CA ARG A 147 -7.86 -7.36 20.55
C ARG A 147 -7.17 -8.37 21.46
N LYS A 148 -6.46 -9.34 20.89
CA LYS A 148 -5.75 -10.37 21.66
C LYS A 148 -4.63 -9.78 22.52
N VAL A 149 -3.89 -8.80 22.00
CA VAL A 149 -2.69 -8.24 22.65
C VAL A 149 -3.04 -7.08 23.58
N PHE A 150 -3.92 -6.19 23.15
CA PHE A 150 -4.23 -4.93 23.86
C PHE A 150 -5.60 -4.90 24.52
N GLY A 151 -6.44 -5.93 24.33
CA GLY A 151 -7.77 -6.01 24.94
C GLY A 151 -8.80 -5.03 24.36
N LYS A 152 -8.48 -4.34 23.26
CA LYS A 152 -9.37 -3.39 22.57
C LYS A 152 -9.11 -3.39 21.07
N ASP A 153 -10.03 -2.80 20.32
CA ASP A 153 -9.84 -2.60 18.88
C ASP A 153 -8.77 -1.52 18.63
N GLY A 154 -8.13 -1.64 17.47
CA GLY A 154 -7.21 -0.64 16.94
C GLY A 154 -7.95 0.53 16.30
N GLY A 155 -7.22 1.47 15.73
CA GLY A 155 -7.79 2.61 15.03
C GLY A 155 -6.77 3.71 14.77
N HIS A 156 -7.25 4.81 14.19
CA HIS A 156 -6.41 5.94 13.81
C HIS A 156 -5.70 6.56 15.02
N GLY A 157 -4.38 6.71 14.93
CA GLY A 157 -3.48 7.12 16.02
C GLY A 157 -3.52 6.16 17.23
N GLY A 158 -4.02 4.94 17.03
CA GLY A 158 -4.36 3.99 18.07
C GLY A 158 -3.18 3.12 18.52
N VAL A 159 -3.49 2.12 19.35
CA VAL A 159 -2.47 1.22 19.93
C VAL A 159 -1.81 0.31 18.89
N ASP A 160 -2.54 -0.06 17.84
CA ASP A 160 -2.05 -0.88 16.73
C ASP A 160 -1.07 -0.10 15.86
N GLU A 161 -1.43 1.10 15.43
CA GLU A 161 -0.55 1.98 14.66
C GLU A 161 0.68 2.39 15.47
N THR A 162 0.49 2.77 16.74
CA THR A 162 1.59 3.16 17.63
C THR A 162 2.55 2.00 17.91
N ALA A 163 2.07 0.75 17.96
CA ALA A 163 2.93 -0.40 18.19
C ALA A 163 3.70 -0.87 16.94
N MET A 164 3.28 -0.43 15.75
CA MET A 164 3.85 -0.85 14.47
C MET A 164 4.90 0.12 13.92
N VAL A 165 4.96 1.35 14.44
CA VAL A 165 5.94 2.40 14.11
C VAL A 165 7.07 2.38 15.15
#